data_AF-A0A6P5TW72-F1
#
_entry.id   AF-A0A6P5TW72-F1
#
_cell.length_a   1.000
_cell.length_b   1.000
_cell.length_c   1.000
_cell.angle_alpha   90.00
_cell.angle_beta   90.00
_cell.angle_gamma   90.00
#
_symmetry.space_group_name_H-M   'P 1'
#
loop_
_entity.id
_entity.type
_entity.pdbx_description
1 polymer ?
#
loop_
_entity_poly.entity_id
_entity_poly.type
_entity_poly.pdbx_seq_one_letter_code
_entity_poly.pdbx_strand_id
1 'polypeptide(L)'
;MCFNDNDLKLWDEDPHEYVRKGYDIIEDLYSPRTASMDFVSELVRKRGKENLHKFIQFIVEIFKWYDEAPVECKPYRQKDGALLAIGALCDGLKQTEPYKSELERIFLDSLASRWNGKPPFASFHGFLFLQV
;
A
#
# COMPACT_ATOMS: atom_id res chain seq x y z
N MET A 1 5.77 6.26 -1.31
CA MET A 1 5.06 4.97 -1.18
C MET A 1 4.54 4.44 -2.51
N CYS A 2 3.93 5.26 -3.36
CA CYS A 2 3.33 4.79 -4.62
C CYS A 2 4.36 4.24 -5.62
N PHE A 3 3.93 3.25 -6.40
CA PHE A 3 4.65 2.74 -7.56
C PHE A 3 4.90 3.88 -8.57
N ASN A 4 6.13 3.99 -9.07
CA ASN A 4 6.56 5.10 -9.94
C ASN A 4 6.95 4.62 -11.34
N ASP A 5 7.31 5.56 -12.24
CA ASP A 5 7.69 5.23 -13.62
C ASP A 5 8.99 4.43 -13.73
N ASN A 6 9.94 4.60 -12.80
CA ASN A 6 11.16 3.80 -12.75
C ASN A 6 10.87 2.37 -12.31
N ASP A 7 9.94 2.17 -11.37
CA ASP A 7 9.49 0.85 -10.96
C ASP A 7 8.82 0.11 -12.14
N LEU A 8 8.01 0.84 -12.93
CA LEU A 8 7.37 0.30 -14.15
C LEU A 8 8.42 -0.09 -15.18
N LYS A 9 9.36 0.81 -15.44
CA LYS A 9 10.43 0.58 -16.41
C LYS A 9 11.28 -0.63 -16.02
N LEU A 10 11.66 -0.74 -14.74
CA LEU A 10 12.45 -1.88 -14.26
C LEU A 10 11.66 -3.18 -14.36
N TRP A 11 10.37 -3.17 -14.06
CA TRP A 11 9.50 -4.33 -14.24
C TRP A 11 9.40 -4.78 -15.71
N ASP A 12 9.27 -3.84 -16.65
CA ASP A 12 9.14 -4.13 -18.08
C ASP A 12 10.48 -4.57 -18.70
N GLU A 13 11.61 -4.02 -18.23
CA GLU A 13 12.95 -4.34 -18.75
C GLU A 13 13.55 -5.61 -18.12
N ASP A 14 13.47 -5.74 -16.80
CA ASP A 14 14.00 -6.87 -16.05
C ASP A 14 13.17 -7.13 -14.78
N PRO A 15 12.09 -7.94 -14.88
CA PRO A 15 11.25 -8.26 -13.73
C PRO A 15 12.01 -9.05 -12.67
N HIS A 16 13.05 -9.81 -13.03
CA HIS A 16 13.86 -10.54 -12.05
C HIS A 16 14.70 -9.59 -11.20
N GLU A 17 15.26 -8.55 -11.81
CA GLU A 17 15.99 -7.50 -11.10
C GLU A 17 15.05 -6.65 -10.24
N TYR A 18 13.85 -6.33 -10.73
CA TYR A 18 12.81 -5.71 -9.90
C TYR A 18 12.53 -6.57 -8.66
N VAL A 19 12.46 -7.90 -8.85
CA VAL A 19 12.25 -8.82 -7.74
C VAL A 19 13.41 -8.77 -6.76
N ARG A 20 14.63 -8.94 -7.24
CA ARG A 20 15.86 -8.96 -6.44
C ARG A 20 16.02 -7.69 -5.61
N LYS A 21 15.80 -6.53 -6.24
CA LYS A 21 15.88 -5.21 -5.61
C LYS A 21 14.85 -5.05 -4.49
N GLY A 22 13.65 -5.60 -4.66
CA GLY A 22 12.63 -5.59 -3.60
C GLY A 22 13.00 -6.39 -2.34
N TYR A 23 14.01 -7.27 -2.41
CA TYR A 23 14.53 -8.03 -1.27
C TYR A 23 15.92 -7.54 -0.79
N ASP A 24 16.47 -6.49 -1.40
CA ASP A 24 17.76 -5.92 -1.01
C ASP A 24 17.57 -4.96 0.16
N ILE A 25 17.84 -5.44 1.38
CA ILE A 25 17.65 -4.69 2.63
C ILE A 25 18.47 -3.39 2.65
N ILE A 26 19.66 -3.38 2.03
CA ILE A 26 20.53 -2.20 2.02
C ILE A 26 19.94 -1.14 1.11
N GLU A 27 19.46 -1.53 -0.08
CA GLU A 27 18.81 -0.61 -1.00
C GLU A 27 17.46 -0.12 -0.45
N ASP A 28 16.71 -0.99 0.22
CA ASP A 28 15.43 -0.65 0.82
C ASP A 28 15.56 0.36 1.96
N LEU A 29 16.64 0.29 2.76
CA LEU A 29 16.93 1.22 3.85
C LEU A 29 17.03 2.69 3.39
N TYR A 30 17.52 2.92 2.17
CA TYR A 30 17.62 4.26 1.59
C TYR A 30 16.44 4.61 0.66
N SER A 31 15.48 3.71 0.53
CA SER A 31 14.37 3.93 -0.38
C SER A 31 13.42 4.99 0.18
N PRO A 32 12.98 5.97 -0.63
CA PRO A 32 11.96 6.94 -0.22
C PRO A 32 10.63 6.26 0.16
N ARG A 33 10.38 5.04 -0.34
CA ARG A 33 9.23 4.21 0.00
C ARG A 33 9.30 3.81 1.47
N THR A 34 10.40 3.19 1.89
CA THR A 34 10.63 2.72 3.26
C THR A 34 10.69 3.87 4.25
N ALA A 35 11.43 4.94 3.93
CA ALA A 35 11.44 6.15 4.76
C ALA A 35 10.04 6.75 4.99
N SER A 36 9.17 6.72 3.96
CA SER A 36 7.78 7.17 4.12
C SER A 36 6.96 6.23 5.02
N MET A 37 7.14 4.91 4.88
CA MET A 37 6.42 3.91 5.68
C MET A 37 6.79 4.02 7.16
N ASP A 38 8.09 4.08 7.43
CA ASP A 38 8.62 4.25 8.79
C ASP A 38 8.11 5.53 9.44
N PHE A 39 8.07 6.63 8.68
CA PHE A 39 7.52 7.89 9.18
C PHE A 39 6.04 7.76 9.58
N VAL A 40 5.21 7.13 8.75
CA VAL A 40 3.78 6.96 9.04
C VAL A 40 3.58 6.01 10.24
N SER A 41 4.33 4.92 10.30
CA SER A 41 4.32 4.00 11.44
C SER A 41 4.72 4.70 12.75
N GLU A 42 5.77 5.51 12.72
CA GLU A 42 6.21 6.30 13.88
C GLU A 42 5.19 7.40 14.25
N LEU A 43 4.58 8.06 13.28
CA LEU A 43 3.55 9.08 13.51
C LEU A 43 2.34 8.47 14.23
N VAL A 44 1.88 7.30 13.79
CA VAL A 44 0.77 6.58 14.43
C VAL A 44 1.18 6.08 15.81
N ARG A 45 2.39 5.55 15.97
CA ARG A 45 2.91 5.07 17.26
C ARG A 45 3.02 6.19 18.29
N LYS A 46 3.51 7.37 17.91
CA LYS A 46 3.76 8.50 18.82
C LYS A 46 2.54 9.40 19.03
N ARG A 47 1.71 9.59 18.00
CA ARG A 47 0.58 10.54 17.99
C ARG A 47 -0.69 9.98 17.34
N GLY A 48 -0.95 8.69 17.51
CA GLY A 48 -2.06 7.98 16.87
C GLY A 48 -3.46 8.55 17.16
N LYS A 49 -3.72 9.03 18.38
CA LYS A 49 -5.06 9.51 18.79
C LYS A 49 -5.65 10.59 17.87
N GLU A 50 -4.82 11.47 17.32
CA GLU A 50 -5.27 12.58 16.45
C GLU A 50 -4.96 12.36 14.97
N ASN A 51 -3.91 11.59 14.66
CA ASN A 51 -3.39 11.47 13.29
C ASN A 51 -3.90 10.21 12.60
N LEU A 52 -4.17 9.13 13.33
CA LEU A 52 -4.60 7.88 12.74
C LEU A 52 -5.94 8.03 12.01
N HIS A 53 -6.91 8.69 12.64
CA HIS A 53 -8.21 8.92 12.03
C HIS A 53 -8.10 9.73 10.73
N LYS A 54 -7.34 10.83 10.74
CA LYS A 54 -7.10 11.67 9.56
C LYS A 54 -6.39 10.90 8.44
N PHE A 55 -5.43 10.06 8.82
CA PHE A 55 -4.70 9.23 7.87
C PHE A 55 -5.60 8.17 7.23
N ILE A 56 -6.40 7.47 8.03
CA ILE A 56 -7.34 6.47 7.51
C ILE A 56 -8.40 7.12 6.61
N GLN A 57 -8.93 8.29 6.99
CA GLN A 57 -9.84 9.06 6.13
C GLN A 57 -9.21 9.39 4.77
N PHE A 58 -7.96 9.88 4.78
CA PHE A 58 -7.22 10.14 3.55
C PHE A 58 -7.07 8.90 2.66
N ILE A 59 -6.80 7.74 3.27
CA ILE A 59 -6.71 6.48 2.51
C ILE A 59 -8.07 6.05 1.93
N VAL A 60 -9.15 6.19 2.71
CA VAL A 60 -10.51 5.90 2.24
C VAL A 60 -10.91 6.80 1.07
N GLU A 61 -10.52 8.07 1.11
CA GLU A 61 -10.72 9.01 -0.01
C GLU A 61 -9.99 8.54 -1.29
N ILE A 62 -8.77 8.01 -1.17
CA ILE A 62 -8.04 7.43 -2.31
C ILE A 62 -8.80 6.25 -2.91
N PHE A 63 -9.35 5.35 -2.09
CA PHE A 63 -10.15 4.23 -2.60
C PHE A 63 -11.44 4.71 -3.28
N LYS A 64 -12.12 5.69 -2.69
CA LYS A 64 -13.32 6.28 -3.29
C LYS A 64 -13.03 6.89 -4.65
N TRP A 65 -11.95 7.67 -4.78
CA TRP A 65 -11.51 8.22 -6.07
C TRP A 65 -11.13 7.13 -7.06
N TYR A 66 -10.53 6.04 -6.60
CA TYR A 66 -10.23 4.90 -7.46
C TYR A 66 -11.50 4.22 -8.00
N ASP A 67 -12.55 4.09 -7.19
CA ASP A 67 -13.80 3.46 -7.58
C ASP A 67 -14.64 4.35 -8.51
N GLU A 68 -14.62 5.67 -8.31
CA GLU A 68 -15.30 6.66 -9.15
C GLU A 68 -14.59 6.91 -10.49
N ALA A 69 -13.29 6.65 -10.58
CA ALA A 69 -12.51 6.90 -11.78
C ALA A 69 -12.86 5.94 -12.93
N PRO A 70 -12.94 6.44 -14.19
CA PRO A 70 -13.14 5.61 -15.36
C PRO A 70 -11.98 4.63 -15.56
N VAL A 71 -12.26 3.50 -16.21
CA VAL A 71 -11.32 2.38 -16.36
C VAL A 71 -10.03 2.79 -17.09
N GLU A 72 -10.10 3.75 -18.04
CA GLU A 72 -8.91 4.22 -18.75
C GLU A 72 -7.97 5.07 -17.88
N CYS A 73 -8.50 5.79 -16.89
CA CYS A 73 -7.75 6.70 -16.03
C CYS A 73 -7.67 6.24 -14.58
N LYS A 74 -7.89 4.94 -14.33
CA LYS A 74 -7.95 4.42 -12.96
C LYS A 74 -6.60 4.63 -12.26
N PRO A 75 -6.56 5.27 -11.07
CA PRO A 75 -5.32 5.62 -10.37
C PRO A 75 -4.72 4.40 -9.63
N TYR A 76 -4.27 3.40 -10.38
CA TYR A 76 -3.75 2.13 -9.82
C TYR A 76 -2.54 2.33 -8.91
N ARG A 77 -1.69 3.32 -9.19
CA ARG A 77 -0.48 3.64 -8.39
C ARG A 77 -0.83 4.15 -7.00
N GLN A 78 -1.82 5.03 -6.92
CA GLN A 78 -2.31 5.60 -5.68
C GLN A 78 -3.01 4.54 -4.84
N LYS A 79 -3.80 3.67 -5.48
CA LYS A 79 -4.42 2.52 -4.81
C LYS A 79 -3.38 1.58 -4.20
N ASP A 80 -2.32 1.23 -4.95
CA ASP A 80 -1.24 0.37 -4.44
C ASP A 80 -0.51 1.02 -3.25
N GLY A 81 -0.17 2.32 -3.35
CA GLY A 81 0.44 3.05 -2.25
C GLY A 81 -0.46 3.14 -1.02
N ALA A 82 -1.77 3.32 -1.21
CA ALA A 82 -2.76 3.32 -0.14
C ALA A 82 -2.85 1.96 0.56
N LEU A 83 -2.87 0.86 -0.21
CA LEU A 83 -2.86 -0.49 0.33
C LEU A 83 -1.60 -0.75 1.16
N LEU A 84 -0.42 -0.41 0.61
CA LEU A 84 0.85 -0.56 1.32
C LEU A 84 0.87 0.22 2.64
N ALA A 85 0.33 1.44 2.65
CA ALA A 85 0.26 2.27 3.85
C ALA A 85 -0.62 1.64 4.95
N ILE A 86 -1.77 1.05 4.59
CA ILE A 86 -2.59 0.35 5.58
C ILE A 86 -1.88 -0.93 6.05
N GLY A 87 -1.19 -1.64 5.15
CA GLY A 87 -0.40 -2.82 5.49
C GLY A 87 0.67 -2.52 6.54
N ALA A 88 1.42 -1.42 6.36
CA ALA A 88 2.41 -0.96 7.32
C ALA A 88 1.82 -0.60 8.70
N LEU A 89 0.54 -0.20 8.74
CA LEU A 89 -0.17 0.16 9.97
C LEU A 89 -1.01 -0.99 10.56
N CYS A 90 -1.02 -2.17 9.93
CA CYS A 90 -1.89 -3.28 10.28
C CYS A 90 -1.77 -3.67 11.77
N ASP A 91 -0.56 -3.75 12.31
CA ASP A 91 -0.32 -4.12 13.70
C ASP A 91 -0.85 -3.08 14.71
N GLY A 92 -0.75 -1.79 14.39
CA GLY A 92 -1.31 -0.72 15.23
C GLY A 92 -2.83 -0.61 15.11
N LEU A 93 -3.36 -0.91 13.93
CA LEU A 93 -4.78 -0.87 13.62
C LEU A 93 -5.55 -2.05 14.23
N LYS A 94 -4.96 -3.25 14.23
CA LYS A 94 -5.51 -4.46 14.90
C LYS A 94 -5.75 -4.26 16.41
N GLN A 95 -5.04 -3.30 17.02
CA GLN A 95 -5.13 -3.00 18.45
C GLN A 95 -6.08 -1.84 18.79
N THR A 96 -6.62 -1.15 17.78
CA THR A 96 -7.42 0.08 17.97
C THR A 96 -8.86 -0.13 17.49
N GLU A 97 -9.80 -0.26 18.41
CA GLU A 97 -11.24 -0.23 18.10
C GLU A 97 -11.69 1.20 17.73
N PRO A 98 -12.60 1.40 16.74
CA PRO A 98 -13.40 0.39 16.00
C PRO A 98 -12.76 -0.08 14.68
N TYR A 99 -11.52 0.33 14.37
CA TYR A 99 -10.94 0.18 13.04
C TYR A 99 -10.67 -1.27 12.64
N LYS A 100 -10.49 -2.18 13.61
CA LYS A 100 -10.24 -3.60 13.36
C LYS A 100 -11.24 -4.23 12.38
N SER A 101 -12.53 -4.08 12.65
CA SER A 101 -13.59 -4.70 11.85
C SER A 101 -13.79 -4.00 10.49
N GLU A 102 -13.60 -2.68 10.46
CA GLU A 102 -13.79 -1.88 9.25
C GLU A 102 -12.64 -2.03 8.27
N LEU A 103 -11.42 -2.21 8.77
CA LEU A 103 -10.22 -2.41 7.96
C LEU A 103 -10.17 -3.79 7.33
N GLU A 104 -10.54 -4.85 8.06
CA GLU A 104 -10.64 -6.18 7.47
C GLU A 104 -11.59 -6.17 6.27
N ARG A 105 -12.74 -5.50 6.38
CA ARG A 105 -13.68 -5.35 5.26
C ARG A 105 -13.07 -4.56 4.10
N ILE A 106 -12.49 -3.38 4.36
CA ILE A 106 -11.85 -2.55 3.32
C ILE A 106 -10.71 -3.32 2.63
N PHE A 107 -9.92 -4.07 3.38
CA PHE A 107 -8.85 -4.91 2.83
C PHE A 107 -9.41 -6.00 1.93
N LEU A 108 -10.40 -6.75 2.38
CA LEU A 108 -10.97 -7.84 1.60
C LEU A 108 -11.61 -7.34 0.30
N ASP A 109 -12.35 -6.24 0.34
CA ASP A 109 -12.98 -5.64 -0.84
C ASP A 109 -11.93 -5.06 -1.82
N SER A 110 -10.90 -4.38 -1.29
CA SER A 110 -9.84 -3.79 -2.10
C SER A 110 -8.89 -4.85 -2.70
N LEU A 111 -8.65 -5.96 -2.00
CA LEU A 111 -7.92 -7.12 -2.50
C LEU A 111 -8.74 -7.87 -3.55
N ALA A 112 -10.04 -8.12 -3.33
CA ALA A 112 -10.90 -8.77 -4.32
C ALA A 112 -10.91 -7.99 -5.65
N SER A 113 -11.02 -6.66 -5.59
CA SER A 113 -10.97 -5.80 -6.77
C SER A 113 -9.59 -5.72 -7.44
N ARG A 114 -8.51 -6.17 -6.79
CA ARG A 114 -7.14 -6.27 -7.34
C ARG A 114 -6.97 -7.47 -8.28
N TRP A 115 -7.74 -8.54 -8.10
CA TRP A 115 -7.59 -9.80 -8.86
C TRP A 115 -8.18 -9.79 -10.29
N ASN A 116 -8.70 -8.66 -10.77
CA ASN A 116 -9.21 -8.49 -12.13
C ASN A 116 -8.12 -8.03 -13.14
N GLY A 117 -6.95 -8.70 -13.12
CA GLY A 117 -6.14 -8.91 -14.34
C GLY A 117 -5.20 -7.81 -14.85
N LYS A 118 -4.38 -7.12 -14.01
CA LYS A 118 -3.22 -6.33 -14.54
C LYS A 118 -1.87 -6.63 -13.85
N PRO A 119 -0.76 -6.76 -14.59
CA PRO A 119 0.32 -7.67 -14.19
C PRO A 119 1.43 -7.17 -13.25
N PRO A 120 1.72 -5.88 -13.00
CA PRO A 120 2.72 -5.55 -11.97
C PRO A 120 2.11 -5.46 -10.57
N PHE A 121 0.80 -5.16 -10.47
CA PHE A 121 0.13 -4.99 -9.18
C PHE A 121 -0.16 -6.31 -8.47
N ALA A 122 -0.01 -7.48 -9.11
CA ALA A 122 -0.25 -8.78 -8.46
C ALA A 122 1.00 -9.35 -7.78
N SER A 123 2.21 -9.00 -8.26
CA SER A 123 3.41 -9.82 -7.99
C SER A 123 4.22 -9.42 -6.76
N PHE A 124 4.21 -8.15 -6.34
CA PHE A 124 5.14 -7.70 -5.28
C PHE A 124 4.49 -7.52 -3.92
N HIS A 125 3.44 -6.70 -3.82
CA HIS A 125 2.77 -6.54 -2.53
C HIS A 125 1.84 -7.71 -2.19
N GLY A 126 1.39 -8.49 -3.18
CA GLY A 126 0.45 -9.60 -2.94
C GLY A 126 1.06 -10.70 -2.06
N PHE A 127 2.37 -10.93 -2.21
CA PHE A 127 3.10 -11.92 -1.44
C PHE A 127 3.37 -11.47 0.00
N LEU A 128 3.67 -10.18 0.21
CA LEU A 128 3.80 -9.60 1.57
C LEU A 128 2.47 -9.57 2.33
N PHE A 129 1.34 -9.34 1.64
CA PHE A 129 0.01 -9.35 2.27
C PHE A 129 -0.51 -10.75 2.62
N LEU A 130 0.03 -11.82 2.04
CA LEU A 130 -0.33 -13.20 2.36
C LEU A 130 0.42 -13.77 3.59
N GLN A 131 1.36 -13.02 4.17
CA GLN A 131 2.10 -13.40 5.37
C GLN A 131 1.60 -12.70 6.66
N VAL A 132 0.51 -11.93 6.60
CA VAL A 132 -0.09 -11.21 7.74
C VAL A 132 -1.49 -11.72 8.08
#